data_AF-A0A6B3I9U7-F1
#
_entry.id   AF-A0A6B3I9U7-F1
#
_cell.length_a   1.000
_cell.length_b   1.000
_cell.length_c   1.000
_cell.angle_alpha   90.00
_cell.angle_beta   90.00
_cell.angle_gamma   90.00
#
_symmetry.space_group_name_H-M   'P 1'
#
loop_
_entity.id
_entity.type
_entity.pdbx_description
1 polymer ?
#
loop_
_entity_poly.entity_id
_entity_poly.type
_entity_poly.pdbx_seq_one_letter_code
_entity_poly.pdbx_strand_id
1 'polypeptide(L)'
;VQRLAAVGLLDEEEIAAEYERDRTAAGERHAAVARAAQPSEEAKAEAWASVVESGNLPNALQEAVISGFVQPDQRELLAPYVE
;
A
#
# COMPACT_ATOMS: atom_id res chain seq x y z
N VAL A 1 2.89 6.25 -10.00
CA VAL A 1 2.37 6.46 -8.62
C VAL A 1 3.12 5.64 -7.59
N GLN A 2 3.15 4.31 -7.67
CA GLN A 2 3.80 3.45 -6.65
C GLN A 2 5.20 3.89 -6.22
N ARG A 3 6.17 4.07 -7.14
CA ARG A 3 7.54 4.44 -6.74
C ARG A 3 7.60 5.80 -6.06
N LEU A 4 6.74 6.75 -6.43
CA LEU A 4 6.67 8.07 -5.82
C LEU A 4 6.09 7.97 -4.40
N ALA A 5 5.00 7.22 -4.22
CA ALA A 5 4.44 6.92 -2.90
C ALA A 5 5.47 6.21 -2.01
N ALA A 6 6.21 5.24 -2.55
CA ALA A 6 7.23 4.48 -1.82
C ALA A 6 8.37 5.34 -1.24
N VAL A 7 8.71 6.43 -1.91
CA VAL A 7 9.75 7.37 -1.45
C VAL A 7 9.17 8.62 -0.78
N GLY A 8 7.86 8.62 -0.46
CA GLY A 8 7.19 9.70 0.25
C GLY A 8 7.00 10.97 -0.57
N LEU A 9 7.10 10.89 -1.90
CA LEU A 9 6.86 12.01 -2.82
C LEU A 9 5.42 12.07 -3.34
N LEU A 10 4.54 11.21 -2.82
CA LEU A 10 3.14 11.17 -3.21
C LEU A 10 2.29 10.80 -1.98
N ASP A 11 1.37 11.69 -1.60
CA ASP A 11 0.51 11.55 -0.41
C ASP A 11 -0.82 10.84 -0.71
N GLU A 12 -1.69 10.67 0.30
CA GLU A 12 -2.97 9.99 0.10
C GLU A 12 -3.90 10.77 -0.83
N GLU A 13 -3.92 12.10 -0.76
CA GLU A 13 -4.72 12.95 -1.64
C GLU A 13 -4.33 12.75 -3.11
N GLU A 14 -3.04 12.67 -3.41
CA GLU A 14 -2.53 12.42 -4.75
C GLU A 14 -2.80 10.99 -5.23
N ILE A 15 -2.70 9.98 -4.35
CA ILE A 15 -3.09 8.58 -4.68
C ILE A 15 -4.58 8.53 -5.00
N ALA A 16 -5.42 9.15 -4.17
CA ALA A 16 -6.86 9.20 -4.36
C ALA A 16 -7.21 9.93 -5.66
N ALA A 17 -6.56 11.05 -5.95
CA ALA A 17 -6.75 11.77 -7.21
C ALA A 17 -6.40 10.91 -8.43
N GLU A 18 -5.35 10.09 -8.36
CA GLU A 18 -5.04 9.16 -9.45
C GLU A 18 -6.07 8.02 -9.56
N TYR A 19 -6.51 7.46 -8.43
CA TYR A 19 -7.57 6.46 -8.43
C TYR A 19 -8.87 7.00 -9.05
N GLU A 20 -9.21 8.26 -8.78
CA GLU A 20 -10.38 8.90 -9.40
C GLU A 20 -10.22 9.10 -10.92
N ARG A 21 -8.99 9.25 -11.43
CA ARG A 21 -8.73 9.27 -12.88
C ARG A 21 -8.84 7.89 -13.52
N ASP A 22 -8.51 6.83 -12.78
CA ASP A 22 -8.62 5.43 -13.20
C ASP A 22 -9.52 4.61 -12.26
N ARG A 23 -10.85 4.85 -12.34
CA ARG A 23 -11.87 4.13 -11.56
C ARG A 23 -12.14 2.72 -12.09
N THR A 24 -11.09 1.96 -12.39
CA THR A 24 -11.16 0.57 -12.81
C THR A 24 -10.64 -0.36 -11.72
N ALA A 25 -10.87 -1.67 -11.86
CA ALA A 25 -10.27 -2.66 -10.97
C ALA A 25 -8.73 -2.66 -11.02
N ALA A 26 -8.12 -2.24 -12.14
CA ALA A 26 -6.67 -2.07 -12.24
C ALA A 26 -6.21 -0.86 -11.43
N GLY A 27 -6.90 0.27 -11.57
CA GLY A 27 -6.63 1.48 -10.79
C GLY A 27 -6.79 1.26 -9.28
N GLU A 28 -7.81 0.51 -8.86
CA GLU A 28 -7.99 0.14 -7.44
C GLU A 28 -6.80 -0.65 -6.90
N ARG A 29 -6.32 -1.64 -7.64
CA ARG A 29 -5.11 -2.40 -7.26
C ARG A 29 -3.88 -1.51 -7.24
N HIS A 30 -3.69 -0.64 -8.23
CA HIS A 30 -2.55 0.29 -8.25
C HIS A 30 -2.57 1.25 -7.06
N ALA A 31 -3.75 1.74 -6.67
CA ALA A 31 -3.91 2.57 -5.49
C ALA A 31 -3.58 1.78 -4.21
N ALA A 32 -4.07 0.54 -4.08
CA ALA A 32 -3.75 -0.33 -2.94
C ALA A 32 -2.24 -0.58 -2.81
N VAL A 33 -1.55 -0.86 -3.93
CA VAL A 33 -0.09 -1.00 -3.95
C VAL A 33 0.60 0.28 -3.49
N ALA A 34 0.15 1.45 -3.99
CA ALA A 34 0.74 2.74 -3.65
C ALA A 34 0.58 3.10 -2.17
N ARG A 35 -0.61 2.86 -1.60
CA ARG A 35 -0.88 3.08 -0.17
C ARG A 35 0.01 2.21 0.71
N ALA A 36 0.05 0.90 0.43
CA ALA A 36 0.89 -0.03 1.19
C ALA A 36 2.40 0.25 1.07
N ALA A 37 2.80 0.92 -0.03
CA ALA A 37 4.18 1.31 -0.25
C ALA A 37 4.59 2.58 0.50
N GLN A 38 3.69 3.40 1.03
CA GLN A 38 4.07 4.65 1.69
C GLN A 38 5.08 4.43 2.85
N PRO A 39 6.10 5.31 3.02
CA PRO A 39 7.15 5.17 4.02
C PRO A 39 6.70 5.72 5.39
N SER A 40 5.56 5.27 5.91
CA SER A 40 5.06 5.65 7.24
C SER A 40 4.69 4.42 8.06
N GLU A 41 4.77 4.56 9.39
CA GLU A 41 4.36 3.50 10.33
C GLU A 41 2.88 3.19 10.17
N GLU A 42 2.07 4.23 9.98
CA GLU A 42 0.63 4.14 9.78
C GLU A 42 0.29 3.31 8.54
N ALA A 43 0.97 3.55 7.41
CA ALA A 43 0.74 2.79 6.19
C ALA A 43 1.10 1.31 6.34
N LYS A 44 2.15 0.98 7.11
CA LYS A 44 2.50 -0.42 7.41
C LYS A 44 1.47 -1.07 8.31
N ALA A 45 1.04 -0.38 9.37
CA ALA A 45 0.02 -0.89 10.27
C ALA A 45 -1.30 -1.17 9.53
N GLU A 46 -1.76 -0.24 8.70
CA GLU A 46 -2.99 -0.41 7.91
C GLU A 46 -2.88 -1.54 6.89
N ALA A 47 -1.78 -1.59 6.14
CA ALA A 47 -1.53 -2.66 5.17
C ALA A 47 -1.50 -4.03 5.86
N TRP A 48 -0.81 -4.15 6.99
CA TRP A 48 -0.74 -5.37 7.78
C TRP A 48 -2.12 -5.80 8.29
N ALA A 49 -2.84 -4.90 8.97
CA ALA A 49 -4.17 -5.18 9.51
C ALA A 49 -5.14 -5.61 8.41
N SER A 50 -5.09 -4.97 7.24
CA SER A 50 -5.99 -5.28 6.12
C SER A 50 -5.79 -6.71 5.59
N VAL A 51 -4.55 -7.22 5.55
CA VAL A 51 -4.21 -8.51 4.97
C VAL A 51 -4.20 -9.64 6.00
N VAL A 52 -3.66 -9.38 7.19
CA VAL A 52 -3.38 -10.40 8.21
C VAL A 52 -4.51 -10.50 9.24
N GLU A 53 -5.10 -9.38 9.65
CA GLU A 53 -6.07 -9.34 10.75
C GLU A 53 -7.52 -9.38 10.24
N SER A 54 -7.82 -8.69 9.13
CA SER A 54 -9.19 -8.53 8.66
C SER A 54 -9.70 -9.68 7.79
N GLY A 55 -8.86 -10.19 6.88
CA GLY A 55 -9.24 -11.23 5.89
C GLY A 55 -10.39 -10.86 4.95
N ASN A 56 -10.79 -9.59 4.86
CA ASN A 56 -12.00 -9.16 4.14
C ASN A 56 -11.74 -8.64 2.72
N LEU A 57 -10.48 -8.61 2.28
CA LEU A 57 -10.13 -8.15 0.94
C LEU A 57 -10.35 -9.25 -0.09
N PRO A 58 -10.88 -8.93 -1.28
CA PRO A 58 -10.77 -9.81 -2.45
C PRO A 58 -9.30 -10.18 -2.71
N ASN A 59 -9.04 -11.42 -3.14
CA ASN A 59 -7.67 -11.93 -3.36
C ASN A 59 -6.79 -10.96 -4.17
N ALA A 60 -7.33 -10.36 -5.23
CA ALA A 60 -6.58 -9.45 -6.09
C ALA A 60 -6.14 -8.16 -5.37
N LEU A 61 -6.90 -7.69 -4.39
CA LEU A 61 -6.53 -6.55 -3.53
C LEU A 61 -5.57 -6.99 -2.42
N GLN A 62 -5.77 -8.18 -1.86
CA GLN A 62 -4.82 -8.74 -0.90
C GLN A 62 -3.41 -8.88 -1.51
N GLU A 63 -3.32 -9.46 -2.71
CA GLU A 63 -2.06 -9.55 -3.48
C GLU A 63 -1.44 -8.17 -3.76
N ALA A 64 -2.27 -7.19 -4.13
CA ALA A 64 -1.84 -5.82 -4.37
C ALA A 64 -1.21 -5.19 -3.11
N VAL A 65 -1.89 -5.26 -1.97
CA VAL A 65 -1.38 -4.74 -0.69
C VAL A 65 -0.07 -5.44 -0.30
N ILE A 66 -0.02 -6.77 -0.35
CA ILE A 66 1.19 -7.55 -0.05
C ILE A 66 2.37 -7.09 -0.93
N SER A 67 2.11 -6.89 -2.24
CA SER A 67 3.15 -6.47 -3.18
C SER A 67 3.67 -5.04 -2.93
N GLY A 68 2.85 -4.18 -2.32
CA GLY A 68 3.24 -2.82 -1.93
C GLY A 68 3.96 -2.76 -0.58
N PHE A 69 3.71 -3.71 0.32
CA PHE A 69 4.17 -3.67 1.71
C PHE A 69 5.71 -3.67 1.85
N VAL A 70 6.39 -4.60 1.18
CA VAL A 70 7.85 -4.76 1.33
C VAL A 70 8.58 -3.76 0.43
N GLN A 71 9.16 -2.72 1.03
CA GLN A 71 10.01 -1.75 0.34
C GLN A 71 11.46 -1.85 0.86
N PRO A 72 12.46 -2.12 -0.01
CA PRO A 72 13.85 -2.34 0.43
C PRO A 72 14.49 -1.16 1.17
N ASP A 73 14.02 0.06 0.91
CA ASP A 73 14.44 1.32 1.51
C ASP A 73 13.73 1.64 2.84
N GLN A 74 12.78 0.80 3.28
CA GLN A 74 11.95 1.03 4.47
C GLN A 74 12.16 -0.03 5.56
N ARG A 75 13.37 -0.59 5.67
CA ARG A 75 13.65 -1.74 6.57
C ARG A 75 13.28 -1.50 8.03
N GLU A 76 13.51 -0.31 8.55
CA GLU A 76 13.19 0.03 9.95
C GLU A 76 11.69 -0.04 10.21
N LEU A 77 10.86 0.39 9.25
CA LEU A 77 9.39 0.29 9.31
C LEU A 77 8.89 -1.15 9.21
N LEU A 78 9.69 -2.06 8.64
CA LEU A 78 9.35 -3.48 8.51
C LEU A 78 9.76 -4.32 9.72
N ALA A 79 10.65 -3.80 10.58
CA ALA A 79 11.18 -4.53 11.73
C ALA A 79 10.11 -5.13 12.67
N PRO A 80 8.96 -4.47 12.93
CA PRO A 80 7.91 -5.04 13.79
C PRO A 80 7.16 -6.26 13.21
N TYR A 81 7.37 -6.60 11.92
CA TYR A 81 6.53 -7.57 11.19
C TYR A 81 7.27 -8.85 10.77
N VAL A 82 8.50 -9.05 11.26
CA VAL A 82 9.40 -10.13 10.81
C VAL A 82 9.78 -11.12 11.91
N GLU A 83 8.97 -11.22 12.97
CA GLU A 83 9.13 -12.18 14.06
C GLU A 83 8.55 -13.58 13.77
#